data_AF-A0A150ITN0-F1
#
_entry.id   AF-A0A150ITN0-F1
#
_cell.length_a   1.000
_cell.length_b   1.000
_cell.length_c   1.000
_cell.angle_alpha   90.00
_cell.angle_beta   90.00
_cell.angle_gamma   90.00
#
_symmetry.space_group_name_H-M   'P 1'
#
loop_
_entity.id
_entity.type
_entity.pdbx_description
1 polymer ?
#
loop_
_entity_poly.entity_id
_entity_poly.type
_entity_poly.pdbx_seq_one_letter_code
_entity_poly.pdbx_strand_id
1 'polypeptide(L)'
;MEGVITFDIPYNPIMATILGVILGLASSEFSNWRRDRKRRRRKKNSTRTLISLENERNMELVKEFWYKLNDTEENERDEDQEKIGLAHRLIKMPLPSWNQVMWSKQAPLLAISFTDKEIIEISSFYNCLQKLKSIYTKLLDLDAKDREYNSTYAGNGVDFSSIPRSKRFHEEAPGLWDEFEDITVGLIEEGTPLDHTMN
;
A
#
# COMPACT_ATOMS: atom_id res chain seq x y z
N MET A 1 -44.15 -67.06 -37.80
CA MET A 1 -43.33 -67.48 -36.64
C MET A 1 -42.42 -66.31 -36.32
N GLU A 2 -42.78 -65.52 -35.32
CA GLU A 2 -41.96 -64.39 -34.86
C GLU A 2 -41.03 -64.88 -33.75
N GLY A 3 -39.72 -64.85 -34.01
CA GLY A 3 -38.71 -65.15 -33.01
C GLY A 3 -38.42 -63.91 -32.18
N VAL A 4 -38.92 -63.86 -30.95
CA VAL A 4 -38.53 -62.85 -29.96
C VAL A 4 -37.19 -63.24 -29.38
N ILE A 5 -36.15 -62.46 -29.67
CA ILE A 5 -34.83 -62.60 -29.04
C ILE A 5 -34.89 -61.85 -27.70
N THR A 6 -35.05 -62.56 -26.60
CA THR A 6 -34.85 -62.02 -25.26
C THR A 6 -33.38 -62.11 -24.90
N PHE A 7 -32.69 -60.97 -24.89
CA PHE A 7 -31.35 -60.85 -24.31
C PHE A 7 -31.49 -60.80 -22.78
N ASP A 8 -31.36 -61.94 -22.11
CA ASP A 8 -31.17 -62.00 -20.66
C ASP A 8 -29.72 -61.58 -20.34
N ILE A 9 -29.52 -60.29 -20.09
CA ILE A 9 -28.27 -59.79 -19.50
C ILE A 9 -28.30 -60.20 -18.02
N PRO A 10 -27.34 -61.02 -17.51
CA PRO A 10 -27.31 -61.38 -16.10
C PRO A 10 -27.02 -60.12 -15.28
N TYR A 11 -28.08 -59.54 -14.71
CA TYR A 11 -28.01 -58.36 -13.86
C TYR A 11 -27.40 -58.77 -12.52
N ASN A 12 -26.08 -58.65 -12.38
CA ASN A 12 -25.40 -58.95 -11.13
C ASN A 12 -25.56 -57.75 -10.18
N PRO A 13 -26.40 -57.81 -9.14
CA PRO A 13 -26.69 -56.67 -8.27
C PRO A 13 -25.44 -56.14 -7.55
N ILE A 14 -24.40 -56.97 -7.43
CA ILE A 14 -23.08 -56.60 -6.89
C ILE A 14 -22.35 -55.60 -7.80
N MET A 15 -22.48 -55.73 -9.13
CA MET A 15 -21.85 -54.80 -10.07
C MET A 15 -22.55 -53.44 -10.07
N ALA A 16 -23.88 -53.43 -9.89
CA ALA A 16 -24.66 -52.20 -9.80
C ALA A 16 -24.33 -51.40 -8.53
N THR A 17 -24.13 -52.06 -7.39
CA THR A 17 -23.73 -51.39 -6.14
C THR A 17 -22.30 -50.84 -6.21
N ILE A 18 -21.35 -51.59 -6.77
CA ILE A 18 -19.98 -51.10 -6.97
C ILE A 18 -19.96 -49.86 -7.88
N LEU A 19 -20.69 -49.89 -9.01
CA LEU A 19 -20.82 -48.74 -9.90
C LEU A 19 -21.48 -47.54 -9.21
N GLY A 20 -22.54 -47.77 -8.42
CA GLY A 20 -23.22 -46.72 -7.66
C GLY A 20 -22.30 -46.04 -6.65
N VAL A 21 -21.46 -46.80 -5.94
CA VAL A 21 -20.48 -46.24 -4.99
C VAL A 21 -19.40 -45.43 -5.72
N ILE A 22 -18.83 -45.95 -6.81
CA ILE A 22 -17.81 -45.23 -7.60
C ILE A 22 -18.37 -43.93 -8.15
N LEU A 23 -19.58 -43.95 -8.73
CA LEU A 23 -20.26 -42.77 -9.24
C LEU A 23 -20.59 -41.76 -8.13
N GLY A 24 -21.00 -42.24 -6.95
CA GLY A 24 -21.26 -41.41 -5.77
C GLY A 24 -20.00 -40.69 -5.27
N LEU A 25 -18.88 -41.42 -5.17
CA LEU A 25 -17.59 -40.85 -4.77
C LEU A 25 -17.09 -39.85 -5.82
N ALA A 26 -17.10 -40.20 -7.10
CA ALA A 26 -16.69 -39.31 -8.20
C ALA A 26 -17.54 -38.03 -8.24
N SER A 27 -18.85 -38.14 -8.02
CA SER A 27 -19.75 -36.98 -7.94
C SER A 27 -19.45 -36.09 -6.75
N SER A 28 -19.11 -36.67 -5.59
CA SER A 28 -18.76 -35.92 -4.38
C SER A 28 -17.44 -35.14 -4.55
N GLU A 29 -16.43 -35.76 -5.16
CA GLU A 29 -15.13 -35.10 -5.44
C GLU A 29 -15.28 -33.97 -6.45
N PHE A 30 -16.07 -34.19 -7.51
CA PHE A 30 -16.31 -33.18 -8.52
C PHE A 30 -17.08 -31.96 -7.97
N SER A 31 -18.04 -32.20 -7.07
CA SER A 31 -18.75 -31.14 -6.36
C SER A 31 -17.81 -30.34 -5.45
N ASN A 32 -16.97 -31.03 -4.67
CA ASN A 32 -15.97 -30.41 -3.81
C ASN A 32 -14.96 -29.58 -4.63
N TRP A 33 -14.49 -30.11 -5.75
CA TRP A 33 -13.59 -29.40 -6.67
C TRP A 33 -14.21 -28.10 -7.22
N ARG A 34 -15.47 -28.13 -7.67
CA ARG A 34 -16.18 -26.94 -8.13
C ARG A 34 -16.34 -25.91 -7.00
N ARG A 35 -16.71 -26.37 -5.80
CA ARG A 35 -16.88 -25.51 -4.62
C ARG A 35 -15.56 -24.85 -4.21
N ASP A 36 -14.46 -25.60 -4.24
CA ASP A 36 -13.13 -25.11 -3.93
C ASP A 36 -12.61 -24.13 -4.97
N ARG A 37 -12.85 -24.39 -6.26
CA ARG A 37 -12.53 -23.43 -7.33
C ARG A 37 -13.26 -22.10 -7.14
N LYS A 38 -14.56 -22.13 -6.78
CA LYS A 38 -15.34 -20.93 -6.49
C LYS A 38 -14.83 -20.20 -5.24
N ARG A 39 -14.48 -20.93 -4.18
CA ARG A 39 -13.90 -20.38 -2.96
C ARG A 39 -12.55 -19.70 -3.22
N ARG A 40 -11.65 -20.34 -3.98
CA ARG A 40 -10.35 -19.77 -4.38
C ARG A 40 -10.51 -18.48 -5.17
N ARG A 41 -11.41 -18.46 -6.17
CA ARG A 41 -11.73 -17.25 -6.95
C ARG A 41 -12.24 -16.11 -6.05
N ARG A 42 -13.16 -16.42 -5.12
CA ARG A 42 -13.67 -15.42 -4.16
C ARG A 42 -12.56 -14.86 -3.27
N LYS A 43 -11.68 -15.71 -2.74
CA LYS A 43 -10.54 -15.29 -1.93
C LYS A 43 -9.60 -14.37 -2.72
N LYS A 44 -9.20 -14.79 -3.94
CA LYS A 44 -8.39 -13.98 -4.85
C LYS A 44 -9.02 -12.60 -5.09
N ASN A 45 -10.28 -12.56 -5.51
CA ASN A 45 -10.96 -11.30 -5.81
C ASN A 45 -11.12 -10.43 -4.57
N SER A 46 -11.42 -11.03 -3.41
CA SER A 46 -11.53 -10.30 -2.15
C SER A 46 -10.21 -9.67 -1.74
N THR A 47 -9.10 -10.41 -1.82
CA THR A 47 -7.77 -9.89 -1.51
C THR A 47 -7.36 -8.77 -2.46
N ARG A 48 -7.61 -8.93 -3.77
CA ARG A 48 -7.39 -7.87 -4.77
C ARG A 48 -8.17 -6.60 -4.44
N THR A 49 -9.46 -6.74 -4.13
CA THR A 49 -10.33 -5.59 -3.81
C THR A 49 -9.87 -4.87 -2.54
N LEU A 50 -9.52 -5.62 -1.48
CA LEU A 50 -9.09 -5.02 -0.21
C LEU A 50 -7.80 -4.22 -0.35
N ILE A 51 -6.84 -4.72 -1.14
CA ILE A 51 -5.59 -4.00 -1.38
C ILE A 51 -5.80 -2.82 -2.33
N SER A 52 -6.65 -2.94 -3.36
CA SER A 52 -7.04 -1.83 -4.23
C SER A 52 -7.61 -0.66 -3.42
N LEU A 53 -8.59 -0.93 -2.55
CA LEU A 53 -9.20 0.08 -1.70
C LEU A 53 -8.20 0.73 -0.73
N GLU A 54 -7.26 -0.05 -0.17
CA GLU A 54 -6.19 0.50 0.68
C GLU A 54 -5.26 1.41 -0.12
N ASN A 55 -4.87 0.99 -1.32
CA ASN A 55 -4.00 1.77 -2.22
C ASN A 55 -4.69 3.06 -2.69
N GLU A 56 -5.94 2.98 -3.14
CA GLU A 56 -6.78 4.12 -3.54
C GLU A 56 -6.91 5.14 -2.40
N ARG A 57 -7.25 4.66 -1.20
CA ARG A 57 -7.37 5.54 -0.04
C ARG A 57 -6.04 6.19 0.33
N ASN A 58 -4.93 5.46 0.28
CA ASN A 58 -3.61 6.03 0.55
C ASN A 58 -3.22 7.07 -0.50
N MET A 59 -3.50 6.81 -1.78
CA MET A 59 -3.21 7.75 -2.86
C MET A 59 -4.04 9.03 -2.75
N GLU A 60 -5.33 8.92 -2.41
CA GLU A 60 -6.18 10.08 -2.14
C GLU A 60 -5.61 10.93 -1.00
N LEU A 61 -5.14 10.30 0.09
CA LEU A 61 -4.49 10.99 1.20
C LEU A 61 -3.20 11.69 0.79
N VAL A 62 -2.38 11.08 -0.09
CA VAL A 62 -1.17 11.73 -0.64
C VAL A 62 -1.55 12.98 -1.43
N LYS A 63 -2.53 12.87 -2.35
CA LYS A 63 -3.00 13.99 -3.18
C LYS A 63 -3.58 15.12 -2.33
N GLU A 64 -4.44 14.80 -1.38
CA GLU A 64 -5.05 15.78 -0.47
C GLU A 64 -3.99 16.49 0.37
N PHE A 65 -3.00 15.74 0.87
CA PHE A 65 -1.91 16.30 1.65
C PHE A 65 -1.02 17.22 0.83
N TRP A 66 -0.63 16.79 -0.37
CA TRP A 66 0.18 17.58 -1.30
C TRP A 66 -0.52 18.87 -1.72
N TYR A 67 -1.81 18.78 -2.07
CA TYR A 67 -2.61 19.94 -2.44
C TYR A 67 -2.65 20.97 -1.29
N LYS A 68 -2.98 20.53 -0.07
CA LYS A 68 -3.00 21.42 1.11
C LYS A 68 -1.65 22.05 1.43
N LEU A 69 -0.56 21.35 1.15
CA LEU A 69 0.79 21.84 1.38
C LEU A 69 1.13 23.00 0.43
N ASN A 70 0.64 22.92 -0.81
CA ASN A 70 0.93 23.85 -1.91
C ASN A 70 -0.16 24.93 -2.13
N ASP A 71 -1.29 24.90 -1.42
CA ASP A 71 -2.45 25.80 -1.59
C ASP A 71 -2.23 27.24 -1.07
N THR A 72 -1.05 27.85 -1.23
CA THR A 72 -0.82 29.24 -0.78
C THR A 72 -0.13 30.12 -1.82
N GLU A 73 -0.56 31.37 -1.86
CA GLU A 73 -0.05 32.45 -2.70
C GLU A 73 1.48 32.56 -2.67
N GLU A 74 2.07 32.41 -3.87
CA GLU A 74 3.48 32.59 -4.19
C GLU A 74 4.00 33.89 -3.57
N ASN A 75 4.97 33.77 -2.67
CA ASN A 75 5.79 34.91 -2.30
C ASN A 75 7.16 34.70 -2.93
N GLU A 76 7.50 35.54 -3.90
CA GLU A 76 8.83 35.62 -4.53
C GLU A 76 9.91 35.70 -3.43
N ARG A 77 10.53 34.57 -3.11
CA ARG A 77 11.66 34.45 -2.19
C ARG A 77 12.74 33.60 -2.86
N ASP A 78 13.95 33.71 -2.31
CA ASP A 78 15.09 32.90 -2.70
C ASP A 78 14.76 31.40 -2.59
N GLU A 79 15.13 30.60 -3.58
CA GLU A 79 14.67 29.20 -3.77
C GLU A 79 14.96 28.31 -2.54
N ASP A 80 16.15 28.45 -1.94
CA ASP A 80 16.51 27.72 -0.72
C ASP A 80 15.73 28.18 0.51
N GLN A 81 15.42 29.47 0.63
CA GLN A 81 14.60 29.98 1.73
C GLN A 81 13.13 29.56 1.59
N GLU A 82 12.66 29.43 0.36
CA GLU A 82 11.34 28.89 0.06
C GLU A 82 11.25 27.41 0.46
N LYS A 83 12.23 26.59 0.08
CA LYS A 83 12.30 25.16 0.47
C LYS A 83 12.34 24.97 1.98
N ILE A 84 13.10 25.77 2.70
CA ILE A 84 13.11 25.75 4.19
C ILE A 84 11.71 26.11 4.73
N GLY A 85 11.04 27.10 4.12
CA GLY A 85 9.67 27.47 4.46
C GLY A 85 8.66 26.34 4.24
N LEU A 86 8.78 25.62 3.12
CA LEU A 86 7.97 24.47 2.76
C LEU A 86 8.22 23.29 3.70
N ALA A 87 9.48 22.97 4.00
CA ALA A 87 9.84 21.94 4.98
C ALA A 87 9.29 22.26 6.38
N HIS A 88 9.34 23.52 6.80
CA HIS A 88 8.71 23.96 8.05
C HIS A 88 7.18 23.85 8.03
N ARG A 89 6.56 24.05 6.87
CA ARG A 89 5.11 23.85 6.72
C ARG A 89 4.74 22.38 6.78
N LEU A 90 5.51 21.54 6.10
CA LEU A 90 5.36 20.09 6.10
C LEU A 90 5.26 19.55 7.52
N ILE A 91 6.22 19.88 8.39
CA ILE A 91 6.24 19.40 9.78
C ILE A 91 5.17 20.02 10.69
N LYS A 92 4.52 21.12 10.27
CA LYS A 92 3.40 21.74 11.00
C LYS A 92 2.06 21.08 10.67
N MET A 93 1.98 20.38 9.54
CA MET A 93 0.77 19.67 9.13
C MET A 93 0.76 18.26 9.74
N PRO A 94 -0.39 17.76 10.20
CA PRO A 94 -0.49 16.38 10.68
C PRO A 94 -0.26 15.41 9.52
N LEU A 95 0.69 14.49 9.69
CA LEU A 95 0.97 13.43 8.72
C LEU A 95 -0.27 12.55 8.51
N PRO A 96 -0.70 12.29 7.26
CA PRO A 96 -1.80 11.38 6.99
C PRO A 96 -1.49 9.95 7.45
N SER A 97 -2.52 9.22 7.85
CA SER A 97 -2.38 7.81 8.25
C SER A 97 -2.30 6.89 7.02
N TRP A 98 -1.16 6.88 6.32
CA TRP A 98 -0.92 5.90 5.25
C TRP A 98 -0.81 4.50 5.86
N ASN A 99 -1.73 3.60 5.56
CA ASN A 99 -1.83 2.29 6.21
C ASN A 99 -1.45 1.17 5.24
N GLN A 100 -0.84 0.10 5.77
CA GLN A 100 -0.47 -1.12 5.03
C GLN A 100 -1.10 -2.37 5.66
N VAL A 101 -2.27 -2.19 6.28
CA VAL A 101 -2.90 -3.19 7.16
C VAL A 101 -3.42 -4.35 6.32
N MET A 102 -4.08 -4.06 5.21
CA MET A 102 -4.59 -5.07 4.29
C MET A 102 -3.44 -5.78 3.59
N TRP A 103 -2.45 -5.04 3.10
CA TRP A 103 -1.22 -5.63 2.55
C TRP A 103 -0.58 -6.64 3.51
N SER A 104 -0.36 -6.23 4.76
CA SER A 104 0.28 -7.08 5.78
C SER A 104 -0.57 -8.30 6.15
N LYS A 105 -1.89 -8.12 6.32
CA LYS A 105 -2.80 -9.21 6.70
C LYS A 105 -3.01 -10.22 5.58
N GLN A 106 -2.88 -9.79 4.32
CA GLN A 106 -3.08 -10.63 3.15
C GLN A 106 -1.77 -11.19 2.59
N ALA A 107 -0.62 -10.94 3.23
CA ALA A 107 0.69 -11.43 2.79
C ALA A 107 0.71 -12.92 2.38
N PRO A 108 0.07 -13.86 3.12
CA PRO A 108 0.04 -15.27 2.73
C PRO A 108 -0.73 -15.57 1.43
N LEU A 109 -1.60 -14.66 0.99
CA LEU A 109 -2.46 -14.83 -0.19
C LEU A 109 -1.96 -14.05 -1.41
N LEU A 110 -0.86 -13.29 -1.30
CA LEU A 110 -0.37 -12.44 -2.38
C LEU A 110 0.01 -13.25 -3.63
N ALA A 111 0.83 -14.29 -3.47
CA ALA A 111 1.29 -15.15 -4.58
C ALA A 111 0.16 -15.86 -5.34
N ILE A 112 -1.03 -16.00 -4.72
CA ILE A 112 -2.20 -16.61 -5.36
C ILE A 112 -3.11 -15.52 -5.97
N SER A 113 -3.09 -14.32 -5.41
CA SER A 113 -4.04 -13.25 -5.73
C SER A 113 -3.52 -12.27 -6.79
N PHE A 114 -2.21 -12.14 -6.90
CA PHE A 114 -1.52 -11.20 -7.78
C PHE A 114 -0.43 -11.90 -8.60
N THR A 115 -0.04 -11.25 -9.69
CA THR A 115 1.17 -11.59 -10.44
C THR A 115 2.41 -11.03 -9.74
N ASP A 116 3.59 -11.56 -10.03
CA ASP A 116 4.84 -11.07 -9.43
C ASP A 116 5.07 -9.58 -9.73
N LYS A 117 4.70 -9.13 -10.93
CA LYS A 117 4.78 -7.72 -11.32
C LYS A 117 3.89 -6.83 -10.43
N GLU A 118 2.63 -7.23 -10.24
CA GLU A 118 1.70 -6.51 -9.36
C GLU A 118 2.21 -6.47 -7.91
N ILE A 119 2.80 -7.57 -7.42
CA ILE A 119 3.38 -7.62 -6.06
C ILE A 119 4.53 -6.61 -5.93
N ILE A 120 5.40 -6.52 -6.95
CA ILE A 120 6.50 -5.55 -6.98
C ILE A 120 5.97 -4.12 -7.02
N GLU A 121 4.99 -3.82 -7.87
CA GLU A 121 4.36 -2.50 -7.97
C GLU A 121 3.74 -2.06 -6.64
N ILE A 122 2.94 -2.93 -6.01
CA ILE A 122 2.32 -2.65 -4.70
C ILE A 122 3.40 -2.46 -3.63
N SER A 123 4.43 -3.31 -3.62
CA SER A 123 5.52 -3.18 -2.65
C SER A 123 6.31 -1.88 -2.85
N SER A 124 6.55 -1.46 -4.10
CA SER A 124 7.23 -0.21 -4.42
C SER A 124 6.43 0.98 -3.91
N PHE A 125 5.11 0.99 -4.16
CA PHE A 125 4.20 2.00 -3.64
C PHE A 125 4.28 2.14 -2.12
N TYR A 126 4.19 1.02 -1.38
CA TYR A 126 4.32 1.06 0.09
C TYR A 126 5.71 1.53 0.55
N ASN A 127 6.78 1.15 -0.15
CA ASN A 127 8.13 1.62 0.16
C ASN A 127 8.25 3.14 0.00
N CYS A 128 7.68 3.71 -1.07
CA CYS A 128 7.63 5.17 -1.27
C CYS A 128 6.88 5.86 -0.11
N LEU A 129 5.72 5.33 0.30
CA LEU A 129 4.99 5.86 1.46
C LEU A 129 5.83 5.81 2.74
N GLN A 130 6.56 4.72 2.99
CA GLN A 130 7.44 4.62 4.17
C GLN A 130 8.60 5.62 4.11
N LYS A 131 9.18 5.86 2.91
CA LYS A 131 10.21 6.88 2.73
C LYS A 131 9.67 8.28 3.05
N LEU A 132 8.48 8.64 2.56
CA LEU A 132 7.84 9.91 2.90
C LEU A 132 7.68 10.09 4.42
N LYS A 133 7.25 9.03 5.13
CA LYS A 133 7.18 9.06 6.60
C LYS A 133 8.54 9.26 7.24
N SER A 134 9.55 8.55 6.75
CA SER A 134 10.92 8.65 7.25
C SER A 134 11.45 10.08 7.13
N ILE A 135 11.29 10.69 5.95
CA ILE A 135 11.69 12.08 5.70
C ILE A 135 10.95 13.03 6.66
N TYR A 136 9.64 12.89 6.77
CA TYR A 136 8.83 13.68 7.69
C TYR A 136 9.32 13.57 9.15
N THR A 137 9.58 12.34 9.63
CA THR A 137 10.08 12.12 10.99
C THR A 137 11.48 12.69 11.20
N LYS A 138 12.34 12.65 10.17
CA LYS A 138 13.68 13.23 10.23
C LYS A 138 13.62 14.75 10.33
N LEU A 139 12.74 15.39 9.56
CA LEU A 139 12.51 16.84 9.64
C LEU A 139 11.97 17.27 11.00
N LEU A 140 11.04 16.51 11.59
CA LEU A 140 10.55 16.75 12.95
C LEU A 140 11.66 16.65 14.01
N ASP A 141 12.51 15.63 13.91
CA ASP A 141 13.63 15.43 14.83
C ASP A 141 14.67 16.56 14.70
N LEU A 142 14.96 17.02 13.48
CA LEU A 142 15.83 18.17 13.24
C LEU A 142 15.27 19.46 13.85
N ASP A 143 13.98 19.76 13.63
CA ASP A 143 13.32 20.94 14.21
C ASP A 143 13.27 20.86 15.75
N ALA A 144 13.01 19.68 16.32
CA ALA A 144 13.03 19.48 17.77
C ALA A 144 14.43 19.71 18.37
N LYS A 145 15.48 19.17 17.75
CA LYS A 145 16.87 19.35 18.19
C LYS A 145 17.33 20.80 18.10
N ASP A 146 16.97 21.50 17.03
CA ASP A 146 17.30 22.92 16.86
C ASP A 146 16.59 23.77 17.93
N ARG A 147 15.33 23.46 18.28
CA ARG A 147 14.61 24.12 19.38
C ARG A 147 15.23 23.85 20.74
N GLU A 148 15.56 22.59 21.04
CA GLU A 148 16.18 22.18 22.30
C GLU A 148 17.53 22.89 22.51
N TYR A 149 18.40 22.85 21.49
CA TYR A 149 19.68 23.54 21.51
C TYR A 149 19.49 25.03 21.79
N ASN A 150 18.64 25.70 21.02
CA ASN A 150 18.41 27.14 21.18
C ASN A 150 17.81 27.51 22.55
N SER A 151 16.95 26.67 23.14
CA SER A 151 16.36 26.89 24.47
C SER A 151 17.36 26.72 25.61
N THR A 152 18.29 25.78 25.50
CA THR A 152 19.29 25.47 26.55
C THR A 152 20.28 26.61 26.74
N TYR A 153 20.68 27.27 25.64
CA TYR A 153 21.60 28.40 25.69
C TYR A 153 20.90 29.74 25.98
N ALA A 154 19.62 29.87 25.63
CA ALA A 154 18.80 31.03 25.99
C ALA A 154 18.59 31.18 27.51
N GLY A 155 18.53 30.07 28.25
CA GLY A 155 18.33 30.08 29.71
C GLY A 155 19.54 30.47 30.54
N ASN A 156 20.75 30.47 29.97
CA ASN A 156 22.01 30.64 30.72
C ASN A 156 22.53 32.09 30.77
N GLY A 157 21.75 33.08 30.35
CA GLY A 157 22.14 34.50 30.44
C GLY A 157 23.36 34.88 29.60
N VAL A 158 23.76 34.01 28.66
CA VAL A 158 24.85 34.25 27.72
C VAL A 158 24.33 35.17 26.61
N ASP A 159 25.13 36.18 26.24
CA ASP A 159 24.79 37.15 25.20
C ASP A 159 24.43 36.43 23.88
N PHE A 160 23.15 36.48 23.51
CA PHE A 160 22.53 35.74 22.39
C PHE A 160 23.23 35.97 21.04
N SER A 161 23.98 37.06 20.91
CA SER A 161 24.73 37.42 19.72
C SER A 161 25.98 36.56 19.48
N SER A 162 26.48 35.86 20.52
CA SER A 162 27.76 35.15 20.49
C SER A 162 27.67 33.63 20.37
N ILE A 163 26.46 33.05 20.49
CA ILE A 163 26.25 31.59 20.50
C ILE A 163 25.89 31.13 19.08
N PRO A 164 26.61 30.14 18.50
CA PRO A 164 26.26 29.59 17.21
C PRO A 164 24.89 28.93 17.30
N ARG A 165 23.85 29.49 16.67
CA ARG A 165 22.56 28.80 16.53
C ARG A 165 22.79 27.51 15.73
N SER A 166 22.15 26.43 16.15
CA SER A 166 22.09 25.25 15.30
C SER A 166 21.40 25.63 13.99
N LYS A 167 22.10 25.39 12.87
CA LYS A 167 21.59 25.60 11.51
C LYS A 167 21.29 24.27 10.81
N ARG A 168 21.29 23.15 11.55
CA ARG A 168 21.15 21.81 10.98
C ARG A 168 19.86 21.63 10.20
N PHE A 169 18.74 22.17 10.69
CA PHE A 169 17.50 22.17 9.91
C PHE A 169 17.67 22.95 8.62
N HIS A 170 18.27 24.14 8.64
CA HIS A 170 18.44 24.96 7.44
C HIS A 170 19.43 24.35 6.44
N GLU A 171 20.39 23.57 6.90
CA GLU A 171 21.38 22.86 6.07
C GLU A 171 20.81 21.58 5.44
N GLU A 172 20.03 20.79 6.18
CA GLU A 172 19.52 19.49 5.70
C GLU A 172 18.09 19.54 5.11
N ALA A 173 17.27 20.51 5.51
CA ALA A 173 15.86 20.56 5.10
C ALA A 173 15.64 20.74 3.59
N PRO A 174 16.43 21.55 2.85
CA PRO A 174 16.25 21.69 1.40
C PRO A 174 16.40 20.34 0.66
N GLY A 175 17.43 19.57 0.97
CA GLY A 175 17.65 18.27 0.32
C GLY A 175 16.59 17.23 0.72
N LEU A 176 16.11 17.26 1.96
CA LEU A 176 15.00 16.41 2.40
C LEU A 176 13.66 16.83 1.78
N TRP A 177 13.48 18.12 1.52
CA TRP A 177 12.32 18.64 0.80
C TRP A 177 12.32 18.14 -0.65
N ASP A 178 13.45 18.28 -1.35
CA ASP A 178 13.58 17.83 -2.73
C ASP A 178 13.26 16.32 -2.86
N GLU A 179 13.80 15.49 -1.96
CA GLU A 179 13.47 14.05 -1.94
C GLU A 179 11.98 13.79 -1.65
N PHE A 180 11.38 14.57 -0.74
CA PHE A 180 9.95 14.45 -0.41
C PHE A 180 9.06 14.80 -1.60
N GLU A 181 9.38 15.91 -2.28
CA GLU A 181 8.68 16.41 -3.46
C GLU A 181 8.80 15.40 -4.61
N ASP A 182 10.01 14.96 -4.94
CA ASP A 182 10.26 13.99 -6.01
C ASP A 182 9.45 12.70 -5.81
N ILE A 183 9.44 12.15 -4.59
CA ILE A 183 8.66 10.94 -4.28
C ILE A 183 7.16 11.22 -4.38
N THR A 184 6.70 12.38 -3.89
CA THR A 184 5.27 12.72 -3.86
C THR A 184 4.73 12.95 -5.26
N VAL A 185 5.43 13.74 -6.07
CA VAL A 185 5.08 14.00 -7.47
C VAL A 185 5.13 12.71 -8.27
N GLY A 186 6.20 11.91 -8.12
CA GLY A 186 6.31 10.61 -8.78
C GLY A 186 5.15 9.67 -8.45
N LEU A 187 4.73 9.60 -7.18
CA LEU A 187 3.56 8.82 -6.78
C LEU A 187 2.25 9.33 -7.43
N ILE A 188 2.08 10.65 -7.51
CA ILE A 188 0.87 11.26 -8.08
C ILE A 188 0.81 11.01 -9.60
N GLU A 189 1.95 11.09 -10.30
CA GLU A 189 2.07 10.84 -11.73
C GLU A 189 1.88 9.36 -12.09
N GLU A 190 2.49 8.44 -11.32
CA GLU A 190 2.35 6.99 -11.51
C GLU A 190 0.94 6.51 -11.17
N GLY A 191 0.27 7.14 -10.20
CA GLY A 191 -1.09 6.80 -9.80
C GLY A 191 -1.19 5.55 -8.92
N THR A 192 -2.40 5.01 -8.80
CA THR A 192 -2.66 3.86 -7.92
C THR A 192 -2.08 2.57 -8.52
N PRO A 193 -1.28 1.81 -7.75
CA PRO A 193 -0.87 0.49 -8.20
C PRO A 193 -2.13 -0.36 -8.43
N LEU A 194 -2.16 -1.07 -9.58
CA LEU A 194 -3.24 -1.93 -10.11
C LEU A 194 -4.27 -1.28 -11.06
N ASP A 195 -4.27 0.05 -11.26
CA ASP A 195 -5.22 0.71 -12.18
C ASP A 195 -5.14 0.20 -13.62
N HIS A 196 -3.95 -0.24 -14.06
CA HIS A 196 -3.72 -0.73 -15.43
C HIS A 196 -4.34 -2.11 -15.73
N THR A 197 -4.98 -2.76 -14.75
CA THR A 197 -5.48 -4.15 -14.89
C THR A 197 -7.00 -4.28 -14.85
N MET A 198 -7.75 -3.17 -14.79
CA MET A 198 -9.21 -3.16 -14.80
C MET A 198 -9.84 -3.08 -16.21
N ASN A 199 -9.04 -3.16 -17.28
CA ASN A 199 -9.51 -3.29 -18.67
C ASN A 199 -9.39 -4.73 -19.19
#